data_AF-A0A7S1SIY9-F1
#
_entry.id   AF-A0A7S1SIY9-F1
#
_cell.length_a   1.000
_cell.length_b   1.000
_cell.length_c   1.000
_cell.angle_alpha   90.00
_cell.angle_beta   90.00
_cell.angle_gamma   90.00
#
_symmetry.space_group_name_H-M   'P 1'
#
loop_
_entity.id
_entity.type
_entity.pdbx_description
1 polymer ?
#
loop_
_entity_poly.entity_id
_entity_poly.type
_entity_poly.pdbx_seq_one_letter_code
_entity_poly.pdbx_strand_id
1 'polypeptide(L)'
;RGGRGRGRGTSVAPTESAEGIPILRGQDMHDRTAGTAEFFSDKSWKTAGASPPVVEAAKKVGFSRPSHVQAEAYKELLSGSQHAIIADRAGSGKTLAYLLPMLQTLRDMEAKSEP
;
A
#
# COMPACT_ATOMS: atom_id res chain seq x y z
N ARG A 1 -19.79 -22.03 -26.05
CA ARG A 1 -18.32 -21.85 -26.10
C ARG A 1 -18.00 -20.62 -25.25
N GLY A 2 -17.76 -20.82 -23.95
CA GLY A 2 -17.74 -19.75 -22.95
C GLY A 2 -16.45 -18.93 -22.96
N GLY A 3 -16.60 -17.61 -22.98
CA GLY A 3 -15.50 -16.65 -22.85
C GLY A 3 -15.01 -16.59 -21.40
N ARG A 4 -13.69 -16.72 -21.21
CA ARG A 4 -13.03 -16.51 -19.92
C ARG A 4 -12.85 -15.02 -19.69
N GLY A 5 -13.71 -14.44 -18.86
CA GLY A 5 -13.53 -13.08 -18.34
C GLY A 5 -12.37 -13.05 -17.36
N ARG A 6 -11.34 -12.24 -17.67
CA ARG A 6 -10.28 -11.88 -16.73
C ARG A 6 -10.92 -11.04 -15.62
N GLY A 7 -10.87 -11.52 -14.38
CA GLY A 7 -11.25 -10.73 -13.20
C GLY A 7 -10.35 -9.51 -13.12
N ARG A 8 -10.91 -8.33 -13.39
CA ARG A 8 -10.28 -7.05 -13.06
C ARG A 8 -10.34 -6.94 -11.54
N GLY A 9 -9.18 -6.94 -10.88
CA GLY A 9 -9.09 -6.51 -9.49
C GLY A 9 -9.67 -5.10 -9.42
N THR A 10 -10.86 -4.97 -8.84
CA THR A 10 -11.47 -3.68 -8.60
C THR A 10 -10.64 -3.00 -7.54
N SER A 11 -9.83 -2.02 -7.95
CA SER A 11 -9.29 -1.01 -7.05
C SER A 11 -10.48 -0.34 -6.40
N VAL A 12 -10.83 -0.77 -5.18
CA VAL A 12 -11.88 -0.11 -4.41
C VAL A 12 -11.34 1.29 -4.11
N ALA A 13 -12.06 2.33 -4.51
CA ALA A 13 -11.68 3.70 -4.17
C ALA A 13 -11.65 3.83 -2.63
N PRO A 14 -10.76 4.66 -2.06
CA PRO A 14 -10.78 4.94 -0.63
C PRO A 14 -12.18 5.38 -0.21
N THR A 15 -12.71 4.76 0.84
CA THR A 15 -13.97 5.24 1.44
C THR A 15 -13.64 6.47 2.27
N GLU A 16 -14.37 7.57 2.13
CA GLU A 16 -14.10 8.77 2.93
C GLU A 16 -14.80 8.72 4.30
N SER A 17 -14.15 9.26 5.34
CA SER A 17 -14.79 9.51 6.63
C SER A 17 -15.81 10.66 6.53
N ALA A 18 -16.59 10.89 7.60
CA ALA A 18 -17.51 12.04 7.67
C ALA A 18 -16.81 13.40 7.50
N GLU A 19 -15.49 13.46 7.69
CA GLU A 19 -14.66 14.66 7.56
C GLU A 19 -13.88 14.68 6.22
N GLY A 20 -14.17 13.76 5.29
CA GLY A 20 -13.46 13.66 4.02
C GLY A 20 -12.06 13.05 4.13
N ILE A 21 -11.73 12.38 5.25
CA ILE A 21 -10.43 11.73 5.42
C ILE A 21 -10.46 10.36 4.74
N PRO A 22 -9.53 10.03 3.84
CA PRO A 22 -9.51 8.74 3.15
C PRO A 22 -9.31 7.59 4.14
N ILE A 23 -10.18 6.58 4.06
CA ILE A 23 -10.11 5.33 4.81
C ILE A 23 -9.57 4.23 3.88
N LEU A 24 -8.39 3.74 4.25
CA LEU A 24 -7.62 2.74 3.52
C LEU A 24 -7.76 1.38 4.19
N ARG A 25 -8.27 0.40 3.45
CA ARG A 25 -8.53 -0.96 3.95
C ARG A 25 -7.82 -2.00 3.06
N GLY A 26 -7.42 -3.11 3.66
CA GLY A 26 -7.11 -4.33 2.90
C GLY A 26 -8.38 -4.88 2.25
N GLN A 27 -8.27 -5.54 1.10
CA GLN A 27 -9.44 -6.08 0.37
C GLN A 27 -10.35 -6.91 1.28
N ASP A 28 -11.66 -6.69 1.14
CA ASP A 28 -12.67 -7.41 1.91
C ASP A 28 -12.70 -8.90 1.55
N MET A 29 -12.79 -9.71 2.61
CA MET A 29 -12.70 -11.15 2.65
C MET A 29 -13.71 -11.82 1.69
N HIS A 30 -13.24 -12.32 0.55
CA HIS A 30 -13.96 -13.30 -0.26
C HIS A 30 -13.11 -14.57 -0.42
N ASP A 31 -13.62 -15.65 0.20
CA ASP A 31 -13.21 -17.05 0.09
C ASP A 31 -11.98 -17.49 0.93
N ARG A 32 -12.26 -18.28 1.98
CA ARG A 32 -11.31 -18.78 3.00
C ARG A 32 -10.33 -19.84 2.49
N THR A 33 -10.12 -19.94 1.17
CA THR A 33 -9.45 -21.09 0.56
C THR A 33 -8.15 -20.73 -0.17
N ALA A 34 -7.72 -19.46 -0.17
CA ALA A 34 -6.48 -19.02 -0.81
C ALA A 34 -5.47 -18.48 0.23
N GLY A 35 -4.27 -19.07 0.27
CA GLY A 35 -3.17 -18.68 1.15
C GLY A 35 -2.55 -17.31 0.82
N THR A 36 -1.23 -17.17 0.97
CA THR A 36 -0.41 -15.93 0.86
C THR A 36 -0.81 -14.93 -0.25
N ALA A 37 -1.47 -15.36 -1.33
CA ALA A 37 -2.07 -14.51 -2.36
C ALA A 37 -3.19 -13.57 -1.85
N GLU A 38 -3.94 -13.92 -0.80
CA GLU A 38 -4.98 -13.05 -0.20
C GLU A 38 -4.36 -11.87 0.59
N PHE A 39 -3.12 -12.04 1.08
CA PHE A 39 -2.45 -11.04 1.90
C PHE A 39 -1.68 -10.01 1.08
N PHE A 40 -0.98 -10.48 0.05
CA PHE A 40 -0.09 -9.64 -0.75
C PHE A 40 -0.78 -9.06 -1.97
N SER A 41 -0.53 -7.77 -2.23
CA SER A 41 -0.99 -7.11 -3.45
C SER A 41 -0.27 -7.67 -4.69
N ASP A 42 -0.93 -7.58 -5.84
CA ASP A 42 -0.30 -7.76 -7.16
C ASP A 42 0.71 -6.64 -7.49
N LYS A 43 0.71 -5.53 -6.73
CA LYS A 43 1.67 -4.43 -6.91
C LYS A 43 3.04 -4.83 -6.34
N SER A 44 4.10 -4.43 -7.05
CA SER A 44 5.45 -4.33 -6.47
C SER A 44 5.59 -3.05 -5.63
N TRP A 45 6.61 -2.97 -4.77
CA TRP A 45 6.96 -1.73 -4.05
C TRP A 45 7.19 -0.55 -5.02
N LYS A 46 7.89 -0.78 -6.13
CA LYS A 46 8.12 0.22 -7.18
C LYS A 46 6.81 0.77 -7.75
N THR A 47 5.88 -0.13 -8.11
CA THR A 47 4.56 0.27 -8.65
C THR A 47 3.61 0.84 -7.61
N ALA A 48 3.91 0.67 -6.31
CA ALA A 48 3.20 1.33 -5.22
C ALA A 48 3.73 2.76 -4.94
N GLY A 49 4.85 3.16 -5.57
CA GLY A 49 5.44 4.48 -5.44
C GLY A 49 6.76 4.53 -4.65
N ALA A 50 7.28 3.38 -4.21
CA ALA A 50 8.54 3.34 -3.49
C ALA A 50 9.73 3.73 -4.39
N SER A 51 10.63 4.54 -3.84
CA SER A 51 11.87 4.97 -4.48
C SER A 51 12.87 3.81 -4.58
N PRO A 52 13.87 3.88 -5.49
CA PRO A 52 14.85 2.81 -5.63
C PRO A 52 15.58 2.44 -4.32
N PRO A 53 16.02 3.39 -3.46
CA PRO A 53 16.59 3.05 -2.17
C PRO A 53 15.65 2.26 -1.25
N VAL A 54 14.36 2.61 -1.23
CA VAL A 54 13.35 1.92 -0.42
C VAL A 54 13.08 0.52 -0.95
N VAL A 55 13.00 0.35 -2.29
CA VAL A 55 12.84 -0.97 -2.91
C VAL A 55 13.99 -1.90 -2.55
N GLU A 56 15.23 -1.41 -2.61
CA GLU A 56 16.41 -2.19 -2.23
C GLU A 56 16.44 -2.50 -0.73
N ALA A 57 16.07 -1.55 0.12
CA ALA A 57 15.98 -1.77 1.57
C ALA A 57 14.92 -2.83 1.91
N ALA A 58 13.72 -2.72 1.32
CA ALA A 58 12.63 -3.68 1.49
C ALA A 58 13.08 -5.10 1.10
N LYS A 59 13.77 -5.23 -0.03
CA LYS A 59 14.33 -6.52 -0.48
C LYS A 59 15.35 -7.09 0.51
N LYS A 60 16.27 -6.26 1.04
CA LYS A 60 17.29 -6.69 2.02
C LYS A 60 16.70 -7.21 3.33
N VAL A 61 15.59 -6.65 3.78
CA VAL A 61 14.89 -7.11 4.99
C VAL A 61 13.86 -8.22 4.74
N GLY A 62 13.77 -8.73 3.51
CA GLY A 62 12.90 -9.85 3.15
C GLY A 62 11.46 -9.47 2.76
N PHE A 63 11.16 -8.18 2.57
CA PHE A 63 9.85 -7.73 2.11
C PHE A 63 9.80 -7.71 0.57
N SER A 64 9.47 -8.85 -0.02
CA SER A 64 9.45 -9.04 -1.48
C SER A 64 8.32 -8.27 -2.19
N ARG A 65 7.16 -8.13 -1.56
CA ARG A 65 5.99 -7.40 -2.08
C ARG A 65 5.13 -6.82 -0.95
N PRO A 66 4.43 -5.70 -1.17
CA PRO A 66 3.54 -5.10 -0.19
C PRO A 66 2.29 -5.94 0.05
N SER A 67 1.72 -5.86 1.26
CA SER A 67 0.34 -6.27 1.51
C SER A 67 -0.65 -5.33 0.80
N HIS A 68 -1.92 -5.71 0.68
CA HIS A 68 -2.95 -4.84 0.09
C HIS A 68 -3.03 -3.47 0.77
N VAL A 69 -3.09 -3.44 2.11
CA VAL A 69 -3.16 -2.19 2.86
C VAL A 69 -1.88 -1.35 2.74
N GLN A 70 -0.72 -2.00 2.64
CA GLN A 70 0.54 -1.30 2.38
C GLN A 70 0.53 -0.66 1.00
N ALA A 71 0.09 -1.38 -0.04
CA ALA A 71 0.10 -0.89 -1.41
C ALA A 71 -0.86 0.29 -1.64
N GLU A 72 -2.02 0.30 -0.97
CA GLU A 72 -2.97 1.42 -1.01
C GLU A 72 -2.46 2.61 -0.19
N ALA A 73 -2.00 2.39 1.05
CA ALA A 73 -1.48 3.46 1.90
C ALA A 73 -0.24 4.13 1.33
N TYR A 74 0.66 3.38 0.70
CA TYR A 74 1.86 3.95 0.08
C TYR A 74 1.51 4.97 -1.00
N LYS A 75 0.55 4.63 -1.87
CA LYS A 75 0.10 5.50 -2.94
C LYS A 75 -0.58 6.76 -2.40
N GLU A 76 -1.47 6.60 -1.42
CA GLU A 76 -2.24 7.71 -0.83
C GLU A 76 -1.35 8.68 -0.04
N LEU A 77 -0.41 8.16 0.75
CA LEU A 77 0.47 9.02 1.55
C LEU A 77 1.49 9.79 0.69
N LEU A 78 1.86 9.24 -0.48
CA LEU A 78 2.69 9.96 -1.44
C LEU A 78 1.93 10.96 -2.32
N SER A 79 0.60 10.88 -2.44
CA SER A 79 -0.17 11.88 -3.18
C SER A 79 -0.30 13.22 -2.46
N GLY A 80 0.27 13.36 -1.25
CA GLY A 80 0.26 14.59 -0.47
C GLY A 80 -0.94 14.73 0.46
N SER A 81 -1.70 13.65 0.67
CA SER A 81 -2.81 13.63 1.60
C SER A 81 -2.31 13.92 3.02
N GLN A 82 -2.84 14.98 3.64
CA GLN A 82 -2.41 15.40 4.98
C GLN A 82 -2.86 14.41 6.07
N HIS A 83 -3.98 13.73 5.84
CA HIS A 83 -4.60 12.80 6.78
C HIS A 83 -5.05 11.55 6.06
N ALA A 84 -4.93 10.39 6.71
CA ALA A 84 -5.46 9.12 6.23
C ALA A 84 -5.75 8.20 7.43
N ILE A 85 -6.80 7.39 7.32
CA ILE A 85 -7.16 6.37 8.29
C ILE A 85 -6.81 5.01 7.70
N ILE A 86 -5.85 4.30 8.29
CA ILE A 86 -5.48 2.94 7.88
C ILE A 86 -6.21 1.93 8.78
N ALA A 87 -7.23 1.27 8.24
CA ALA A 87 -8.11 0.39 9.00
C ALA A 87 -8.07 -1.05 8.45
N ASP A 88 -7.40 -1.94 9.17
CA ASP A 88 -7.24 -3.35 8.78
C ASP A 88 -6.90 -4.22 10.01
N ARG A 89 -6.97 -5.55 9.89
CA ARG A 89 -6.73 -6.53 10.95
C ARG A 89 -5.31 -6.48 11.53
N ALA A 90 -5.11 -7.02 12.73
CA ALA A 90 -3.78 -7.19 13.30
C ALA A 90 -2.90 -8.08 12.40
N GLY A 91 -1.60 -7.78 12.31
CA GLY A 91 -0.69 -8.49 11.41
C GLY A 91 -0.79 -8.12 9.93
N SER A 92 -1.69 -7.23 9.50
CA SER A 92 -1.79 -6.79 8.09
C SER A 92 -0.63 -5.91 7.59
N GLY A 93 0.25 -5.49 8.51
CA GLY A 93 1.43 -4.68 8.19
C GLY A 93 1.18 -3.17 8.14
N LYS A 94 0.13 -2.67 8.81
CA LYS A 94 -0.20 -1.22 8.92
C LYS A 94 0.98 -0.35 9.36
N THR A 95 1.83 -0.85 10.26
CA THR A 95 3.02 -0.12 10.71
C THR A 95 3.95 0.24 9.56
N LEU A 96 4.26 -0.73 8.70
CA LEU A 96 5.09 -0.49 7.51
C LEU A 96 4.35 0.33 6.45
N ALA A 97 3.01 0.19 6.39
CA ALA A 97 2.14 0.90 5.44
C ALA A 97 2.24 2.43 5.58
N TYR A 98 2.36 2.94 6.81
CA TYR A 98 2.53 4.37 7.05
C TYR A 98 4.00 4.80 7.16
N LEU A 99 4.86 3.96 7.76
CA LEU A 99 6.26 4.34 8.02
C LEU A 99 7.10 4.47 6.76
N LEU A 100 7.02 3.52 5.82
CA LEU A 100 7.87 3.57 4.63
C LEU A 100 7.65 4.82 3.76
N PRO A 101 6.41 5.19 3.37
CA PRO A 101 6.20 6.41 2.59
C PRO A 101 6.58 7.66 3.38
N MET A 102 6.34 7.73 4.69
CA MET A 102 6.79 8.85 5.53
C MET A 102 8.32 8.99 5.55
N LEU A 103 9.05 7.89 5.78
CA LEU A 103 10.51 7.90 5.78
C LEU A 103 11.07 8.31 4.42
N GLN A 104 10.45 7.85 3.32
CA GLN A 104 10.81 8.30 1.99
C GLN A 104 10.62 9.82 1.84
N THR A 105 9.45 10.34 2.22
CA THR A 105 9.17 11.78 2.17
C THR A 105 10.17 12.59 2.99
N LEU A 106 10.51 12.15 4.21
CA LEU A 106 11.52 12.81 5.04
C LEU A 106 12.89 12.84 4.38
N ARG A 107 13.33 11.72 3.78
CA ARG A 107 14.60 11.66 3.04
C ARG A 107 14.60 12.56 1.80
N ASP A 108 13.48 12.61 1.09
CA ASP A 108 13.31 13.50 -0.07
C ASP A 108 13.31 14.98 0.36
N MET A 109 12.84 15.30 1.57
CA MET A 109 12.91 16.65 2.14
C MET A 109 14.33 17.02 2.55
N GLU A 110 15.05 16.12 3.23
CA GLU A 110 16.45 16.31 3.61
C GLU A 110 17.32 16.59 2.37
N ALA A 111 17.20 15.76 1.33
CA ALA A 111 17.96 15.91 0.08
C ALA A 111 17.67 17.21 -0.69
N LYS A 112 16.48 17.80 -0.51
CA LYS A 112 16.12 19.12 -1.11
C LYS A 112 16.63 20.30 -0.28
N SER A 113 16.95 20.07 0.99
CA SER A 113 17.44 21.10 1.91
C SER A 113 18.97 21.20 1.94
N GLU A 114 19.68 20.21 1.39
CA GLU A 114 21.12 20.26 1.19
C GLU A 114 21.46 21.26 0.06
N PRO A 115 22.36 22.24 0.29
CA PRO A 115 22.70 23.30 -0.66
C PRO A 115 23.56 22.84 -1.84
#